data_AF-A0A959TF77-F1
#
_entry.id   AF-A0A959TF77-F1
#
_cell.length_a   1.000
_cell.length_b   1.000
_cell.length_c   1.000
_cell.angle_alpha   90.00
_cell.angle_beta   90.00
_cell.angle_gamma   90.00
#
_symmetry.space_group_name_H-M   'P 1'
#
loop_
_entity.id
_entity.type
_entity.pdbx_description
1 polymer ?
#
loop_
_entity_poly.entity_id
_entity_poly.type
_entity_poly.pdbx_seq_one_letter_code
_entity_poly.pdbx_strand_id
1 'polypeptide(L)'
;RIVRRYGKRGFYTHTLFRMDRGMEKVLGQAFELGRSFVVQEYQKHRLPLFLLWRGLLLHILRNPDHRYLIGPVSISGSYSRLSRGLILGFVLQHYY
;
A
#
# COMPACT_ATOMS: atom_id res chain seq x y z
N ARG A 1 15.45 -10.75 5.91
CA ARG A 1 14.61 -9.58 5.60
C ARG A 1 14.86 -9.13 4.16
N ILE A 2 13.81 -8.84 3.39
CA ILE A 2 13.89 -8.53 1.96
C ILE A 2 14.81 -7.34 1.66
N VAL A 3 14.77 -6.29 2.50
CA VAL A 3 15.64 -5.11 2.44
C VAL A 3 17.13 -5.48 2.53
N ARG A 4 17.51 -6.39 3.44
CA ARG A 4 18.91 -6.78 3.62
C ARG A 4 19.45 -7.57 2.43
N ARG A 5 18.60 -8.33 1.73
CA ARG A 5 19.00 -9.22 0.63
C ARG A 5 18.93 -8.54 -0.73
N TYR A 6 17.95 -7.66 -0.94
CA TYR A 6 17.65 -7.07 -2.26
C TYR A 6 17.60 -5.53 -2.25
N GLY A 7 17.81 -4.88 -1.10
CA GLY A 7 17.66 -3.43 -0.95
C GLY A 7 16.24 -2.97 -1.28
N LYS A 8 16.10 -1.74 -1.77
CA LYS A 8 14.83 -1.17 -2.24
C LYS A 8 14.20 -1.97 -3.38
N ARG A 9 15.02 -2.61 -4.22
CA ARG A 9 14.59 -3.42 -5.38
C ARG A 9 13.83 -4.68 -4.99
N GLY A 10 13.87 -5.08 -3.72
CA GLY A 10 13.04 -6.17 -3.22
C GLY A 10 11.55 -5.82 -3.08
N PHE A 11 11.18 -4.55 -3.08
CA PHE A 11 9.79 -4.10 -2.91
C PHE A 11 9.11 -3.94 -4.27
N TYR A 12 7.89 -4.46 -4.40
CA TYR A 12 7.06 -4.23 -5.57
C TYR A 12 6.77 -2.74 -5.78
N THR A 13 6.53 -1.98 -4.70
CA THR A 13 6.28 -0.53 -4.76
C THR A 13 7.46 0.23 -5.39
N HIS A 14 8.68 -0.32 -5.33
CA HIS A 14 9.86 0.28 -5.98
C HIS A 14 9.80 0.21 -7.52
N THR A 15 9.01 -0.71 -8.07
CA THR A 15 8.74 -0.78 -9.52
C THR A 15 7.75 0.29 -9.99
N LEU A 16 6.96 0.85 -9.07
CA LEU A 16 5.90 1.81 -9.36
C LEU A 16 6.29 3.26 -9.01
N PHE A 17 7.12 3.44 -7.98
CA PHE A 17 7.45 4.77 -7.46
C PHE A 17 8.96 4.95 -7.26
N ARG A 18 9.45 6.15 -7.60
CA ARG A 18 10.78 6.61 -7.23
C ARG A 18 10.74 7.14 -5.79
N MET A 19 11.25 6.33 -4.87
CA MET A 19 11.33 6.69 -3.45
C MET A 19 12.67 7.36 -3.14
N ASP A 20 12.62 8.46 -2.42
CA ASP A 20 13.80 9.19 -1.97
C ASP A 20 14.66 8.39 -0.96
N ARG A 21 15.74 9.02 -0.47
CA ARG A 21 16.58 8.43 0.60
C ARG A 21 15.87 8.42 1.97
N GLY A 22 14.98 9.37 2.24
CA GLY A 22 14.23 9.44 3.49
C GLY A 22 13.37 8.19 3.74
N MET A 23 12.83 7.62 2.67
CA MET A 23 12.04 6.39 2.71
C MET A 23 12.83 5.13 3.07
N GLU A 24 14.16 5.14 3.06
CA GLU A 24 14.95 3.95 3.43
C GLU A 24 14.69 3.47 4.85
N LYS A 25 14.54 4.40 5.78
CA LYS A 25 14.24 4.08 7.18
C LYS A 25 12.87 3.42 7.31
N VAL A 26 11.88 3.96 6.59
CA VAL A 26 10.51 3.41 6.55
C VAL A 26 10.54 2.01 5.94
N LEU A 27 11.15 1.84 4.76
CA LEU A 27 11.27 0.54 4.07
C LEU A 27 11.99 -0.51 4.92
N GLY A 28 13.01 -0.11 5.68
CA GLY A 28 13.74 -0.99 6.60
C GLY A 28 12.88 -1.60 7.70
N GLN A 29 11.78 -0.93 8.05
CA GLN A 29 10.82 -1.33 9.08
C GLN A 29 9.42 -1.57 8.50
N ALA A 30 9.29 -1.73 7.19
CA ALA A 30 8.02 -1.90 6.52
C ALA A 30 7.74 -3.35 6.14
N PHE A 31 6.47 -3.72 6.21
CA PHE A 31 5.90 -4.85 5.52
C PHE A 31 5.04 -4.34 4.36
N GLU A 32 5.30 -4.85 3.16
CA GLU A 32 4.59 -4.44 1.95
C GLU A 32 3.32 -5.27 1.77
N LEU A 33 2.21 -4.57 1.59
CA LEU A 33 0.90 -5.09 1.28
C LEU A 33 0.65 -4.98 -0.22
N GLY A 34 0.18 -6.09 -0.79
CA GLY A 34 -0.42 -6.11 -2.12
C GLY A 34 -1.88 -5.65 -2.09
N ARG A 35 -2.61 -5.98 -3.16
CA ARG A 35 -4.05 -5.75 -3.22
C ARG A 35 -4.80 -6.85 -2.47
N SER A 36 -5.67 -6.47 -1.56
CA SER A 36 -6.67 -7.38 -0.99
C SER A 36 -7.75 -7.66 -2.02
N PHE A 37 -8.20 -8.92 -2.08
CA PHE A 37 -9.32 -9.33 -2.92
C PHE A 37 -10.36 -10.05 -2.06
N VAL A 38 -11.62 -9.66 -2.22
CA VAL A 38 -12.77 -10.30 -1.60
C VAL A 38 -13.68 -10.74 -2.74
N VAL A 39 -13.99 -12.03 -2.82
CA VAL A 39 -14.90 -12.56 -3.84
C VAL A 39 -16.28 -11.89 -3.73
N GLN A 40 -16.97 -11.78 -4.86
CA GLN A 40 -18.13 -10.91 -5.01
C GLN A 40 -19.25 -11.19 -4.00
N GLU A 41 -19.45 -12.46 -3.67
CA GLU A 41 -20.43 -12.98 -2.70
C GLU A 41 -20.21 -12.43 -1.29
N TYR A 42 -18.98 -12.04 -0.96
CA TYR A 42 -18.62 -11.49 0.35
C TYR A 42 -18.34 -9.98 0.30
N GLN A 43 -18.39 -9.33 -0.86
CA GLN A 43 -18.23 -7.88 -0.93
C GLN A 43 -19.39 -7.15 -0.26
N LYS A 44 -19.15 -5.92 0.24
CA LYS A 44 -20.12 -5.11 1.00
C LYS A 44 -20.58 -5.72 2.35
N HIS A 45 -20.15 -6.92 2.69
CA HIS A 45 -20.30 -7.46 4.04
C HIS A 45 -19.24 -6.86 4.97
N ARG A 46 -19.62 -6.63 6.23
CA ARG A 46 -18.70 -6.10 7.27
C ARG A 46 -17.60 -7.08 7.68
N LEU A 47 -17.88 -8.40 7.59
CA LEU A 47 -17.01 -9.43 8.15
C LEU A 47 -15.69 -9.63 7.39
N PRO A 48 -15.64 -9.67 6.05
CA PRO A 48 -14.38 -9.90 5.33
C PRO A 48 -13.31 -8.84 5.62
N LEU A 49 -13.71 -7.56 5.64
CA LEU A 49 -12.78 -6.48 5.98
C LEU A 49 -12.27 -6.63 7.41
N PHE A 50 -13.14 -6.96 8.36
CA PHE A 50 -12.76 -7.20 9.75
C PHE A 50 -11.75 -8.36 9.88
N LEU A 51 -11.95 -9.46 9.15
CA LEU A 51 -11.04 -10.60 9.17
C LEU A 51 -9.67 -10.26 8.55
N LEU A 52 -9.65 -9.48 7.47
CA LEU A 52 -8.40 -8.98 6.89
C LEU A 52 -7.62 -8.12 7.90
N TRP A 53 -8.30 -7.18 8.58
CA TRP A 53 -7.68 -6.38 9.64
C TRP A 53 -7.17 -7.24 10.80
N ARG A 54 -7.95 -8.23 11.24
CA ARG A 54 -7.52 -9.16 12.28
C ARG A 54 -6.26 -9.94 11.87
N GLY A 55 -6.19 -10.38 10.62
CA GLY A 55 -5.00 -11.04 10.07
C GLY A 55 -3.77 -10.14 10.09
N LEU A 56 -3.91 -8.88 9.65
CA LEU A 56 -2.84 -7.88 9.70
C LEU A 56 -2.39 -7.60 11.14
N LEU A 57 -3.33 -7.46 12.07
CA LEU A 57 -3.03 -7.26 13.49
C LEU A 57 -2.21 -8.42 14.05
N LEU A 58 -2.62 -9.67 13.82
CA LEU A 58 -1.89 -10.85 14.26
C LEU A 58 -0.48 -10.92 13.65
N HIS A 59 -0.32 -10.49 12.39
CA HIS A 59 0.99 -10.39 11.77
C HIS A 59 1.88 -9.35 12.45
N ILE A 60 1.36 -8.14 12.70
CA ILE A 60 2.11 -7.06 13.36
C ILE A 60 2.53 -7.47 14.77
N LEU A 61 1.63 -8.06 15.56
CA LEU A 61 1.94 -8.52 16.92
C LEU A 61 3.06 -9.57 16.96
N ARG A 62 3.17 -10.40 15.92
CA ARG A 62 4.25 -11.39 15.78
C ARG A 62 5.56 -10.81 15.23
N ASN A 63 5.52 -9.62 14.64
CA ASN A 63 6.66 -8.98 13.99
C ASN A 63 6.81 -7.53 14.48
N PRO A 64 7.17 -7.30 15.76
CA PRO A 64 7.19 -5.97 16.37
C PRO A 64 8.16 -4.99 15.71
N ASP A 65 9.15 -5.50 14.98
CA ASP A 65 10.09 -4.69 14.20
C ASP A 65 9.50 -4.09 12.93
N HIS A 66 8.35 -4.60 12.45
CA HIS A 66 7.61 -4.03 11.33
C HIS A 66 6.69 -2.91 11.84
N ARG A 67 7.19 -1.67 11.81
CA ARG A 67 6.42 -0.48 12.23
C ARG A 67 5.44 0.03 11.18
N TYR A 68 5.69 -0.27 9.90
CA TYR A 68 4.94 0.33 8.80
C TYR A 68 4.29 -0.75 7.94
N LEU A 69 3.02 -0.53 7.58
CA LEU A 69 2.36 -1.23 6.48
C LEU A 69 2.35 -0.29 5.29
N ILE A 70 2.93 -0.71 4.17
CA ILE A 70 3.01 0.11 2.95
C ILE A 70 2.43 -0.66 1.78
N GLY A 71 1.93 0.04 0.78
CA GLY A 71 1.48 -0.61 -0.45
C GLY A 71 0.91 0.41 -1.43
N PRO A 72 0.94 0.12 -2.73
CA PRO A 72 0.36 0.98 -3.74
C PRO A 72 -1.16 0.93 -3.66
N VAL A 73 -1.81 2.10 -3.67
CA VAL A 73 -3.25 2.21 -3.91
C VAL A 73 -3.50 2.69 -5.34
N SER A 74 -4.64 2.33 -5.90
CA SER A 74 -5.02 2.72 -7.25
C SER A 74 -6.27 3.57 -7.22
N ILE A 75 -6.32 4.58 -8.08
CA ILE A 75 -7.54 5.37 -8.30
C ILE A 75 -8.53 4.46 -9.03
N SER A 76 -9.74 4.32 -8.48
CA SER A 76 -10.77 3.45 -9.06
C SER A 76 -11.06 3.81 -10.52
N GLY A 77 -11.21 2.78 -11.36
CA GLY A 77 -11.67 2.96 -12.74
C GLY A 77 -13.11 3.49 -12.83
N SER A 78 -13.89 3.44 -11.74
CA SER A 78 -15.25 3.96 -11.68
C SER A 78 -15.33 5.49 -11.68
N TYR A 79 -14.22 6.20 -11.47
CA TYR A 79 -14.20 7.65 -11.53
C TYR A 79 -14.33 8.17 -12.97
N SER A 80 -15.12 9.24 -13.12
CA SER A 80 -15.24 9.94 -14.41
C SER A 80 -13.89 10.48 -14.90
N ARG A 81 -13.76 10.73 -16.20
CA ARG A 81 -12.55 11.36 -16.76
C ARG A 81 -12.29 12.73 -16.13
N LEU A 82 -13.35 13.52 -15.93
CA LEU A 82 -13.26 14.82 -15.27
C LEU A 82 -12.71 14.68 -13.85
N SER A 83 -13.25 13.77 -13.04
CA SER A 83 -12.81 13.54 -11.66
C SER A 83 -11.33 13.12 -11.61
N ARG A 84 -10.89 12.22 -12.50
CA ARG A 84 -9.47 11.82 -12.59
C ARG A 84 -8.58 12.98 -13.02
N GLY A 85 -9.04 13.82 -13.94
CA GLY A 85 -8.34 15.03 -14.36
C GLY A 85 -8.17 16.03 -13.21
N LEU A 86 -9.20 16.24 -12.40
CA LEU A 86 -9.13 17.12 -11.23
C LEU A 86 -8.17 16.58 -10.17
N ILE A 87 -8.21 15.27 -9.87
CA ILE A 87 -7.26 14.63 -8.94
C ILE A 87 -5.83 14.83 -9.44
N LEU A 88 -5.57 14.57 -10.72
CA LEU A 88 -4.24 14.72 -11.30
C LEU A 88 -3.78 16.19 -11.28
N GLY A 89 -4.64 17.12 -11.68
CA GLY A 89 -4.34 18.55 -11.67
C GLY A 89 -3.98 19.07 -10.29
N PHE A 90 -4.74 18.66 -9.27
CA PHE A 90 -4.44 19.00 -7.87
C PHE A 90 -3.06 18.46 -7.44
N VAL A 91 -2.75 17.19 -7.75
CA VAL A 91 -1.45 16.60 -7.39
C VAL A 91 -0.30 17.32 -8.08
N LEU A 92 -0.44 17.63 -9.36
CA LEU A 92 0.57 18.35 -10.14
C LEU A 92 0.78 19.79 -9.68
N GLN A 93 -0.27 20.47 -9.23
CA GLN A 93 -0.18 21.88 -8.80
C GLN A 93 0.42 22.05 -7.41
N HIS A 94 0.26 21.06 -6.52
CA HIS A 94 0.61 21.22 -5.10
C HIS A 94 1.75 20.33 -4.62
N TYR A 95 2.10 19.26 -5.35
CA TYR A 95 3.06 18.25 -4.88
C TYR A 95 4.12 17.85 -5.93
N TYR A 96 4.14 18.52 -7.08
CA TYR A 96 5.18 18.42 -8.12
C TYR A 96 5.65 19.82 -8.51
#